data_AF-A0A3N2FNQ6-F1
#
_entry.id   AF-A0A3N2FNQ6-F1
#
_cell.length_a   1.000
_cell.length_b   1.000
_cell.length_c   1.000
_cell.angle_alpha   90.00
_cell.angle_beta   90.00
_cell.angle_gamma   90.00
#
_symmetry.space_group_name_H-M   'P 1'
#
loop_
_entity.id
_entity.type
_entity.pdbx_description
1 polymer ?
#
loop_
_entity_poly.entity_id
_entity_poly.type
_entity_poly.pdbx_seq_one_letter_code
_entity_poly.pdbx_strand_id
1 'polypeptide(L)'
;MTTFEDLDLAEAFGDFEPQEQPPRRRAGWITAVVLTLAVLLVGGGLAWLALSRDTTPTATVVAPAVLVPALAETQTAADQVEASSLDGTGIRASSTRFVARSELGAIYVGTGAGGQVCLLAVPEGDLSSTSCVKPKTGSVIVLRPVADGPAVALVTEGGEAPSADDGWTQTPSGLWTAPAA
;
A
#
# COMPACT_ATOMS: atom_id res chain seq x y z
N MET A 1 -12.02 -68.31 -49.34
CA MET A 1 -11.43 -67.24 -50.17
C MET A 1 -11.91 -65.94 -49.56
N THR A 2 -11.12 -65.15 -48.83
CA THR A 2 -9.67 -64.84 -48.83
C THR A 2 -9.34 -64.37 -47.40
N THR A 3 -8.52 -65.10 -46.63
CA THR A 3 -7.12 -64.73 -46.29
C THR A 3 -6.95 -63.29 -45.79
N PHE A 4 -7.16 -63.07 -44.49
CA PHE A 4 -6.46 -62.06 -43.69
C PHE A 4 -5.56 -62.85 -42.73
N GLU A 5 -4.39 -63.21 -43.24
CA GLU A 5 -3.28 -63.76 -42.47
C GLU A 5 -2.62 -62.62 -41.68
N ASP A 6 -2.29 -62.92 -40.44
CA ASP A 6 -1.11 -62.46 -39.70
C ASP A 6 -0.57 -61.07 -40.03
N LEU A 7 -1.08 -60.08 -39.32
CA LEU A 7 -0.22 -59.01 -38.84
C LEU A 7 -0.21 -59.09 -37.32
N ASP A 8 0.92 -59.57 -36.82
CA ASP A 8 1.37 -59.53 -35.43
C ASP A 8 1.14 -58.14 -34.80
N LEU A 9 -0.05 -57.97 -34.22
CA LEU A 9 -0.33 -56.85 -33.32
C LEU A 9 0.03 -57.21 -31.87
N ALA A 10 0.42 -58.46 -31.60
CA ALA A 10 0.81 -58.91 -30.26
C ALA A 10 2.29 -58.59 -29.93
N GLU A 11 3.17 -58.49 -30.92
CA GLU A 11 4.60 -58.20 -30.70
C GLU A 11 4.87 -56.68 -30.49
N ALA A 12 3.98 -55.80 -30.96
CA ALA A 12 4.14 -54.34 -30.81
C ALA A 12 3.78 -53.80 -29.41
N PHE A 13 3.21 -54.64 -28.54
CA PHE A 13 2.89 -54.28 -27.14
C PHE A 13 3.59 -55.19 -26.12
N GLY A 14 4.58 -55.97 -26.57
CA GLY A 14 5.30 -56.97 -25.78
C GLY A 14 6.35 -56.42 -24.82
N ASP A 15 6.40 -55.10 -24.57
CA ASP A 15 7.38 -54.50 -23.66
C ASP A 15 6.73 -53.44 -22.76
N PHE A 16 5.71 -53.86 -22.01
CA PHE A 16 5.42 -53.26 -20.71
C PHE A 16 6.00 -54.17 -19.64
N GLU A 17 7.33 -54.22 -19.60
CA GLU A 17 8.05 -54.56 -18.39
C GLU A 17 7.46 -53.68 -17.27
N PRO A 18 7.02 -54.24 -16.12
CA PRO A 18 6.62 -53.40 -15.01
C PRO A 18 7.86 -52.64 -14.57
N GLN A 19 8.00 -51.38 -15.02
CA GLN A 19 9.02 -50.48 -14.49
C GLN A 19 8.90 -50.54 -12.98
N GLU A 20 9.90 -51.17 -12.35
CA GLU A 20 10.02 -51.23 -10.92
C GLU A 20 9.82 -49.82 -10.38
N GLN A 21 8.78 -49.66 -9.55
CA GLN A 21 8.49 -48.37 -8.92
C GLN A 21 9.79 -47.88 -8.26
N PRO A 22 10.33 -46.71 -8.62
CA PRO A 22 11.51 -46.20 -7.95
C PRO A 22 11.18 -46.10 -6.45
N PRO A 23 12.14 -46.42 -5.57
CA PRO A 23 11.87 -46.62 -4.15
C PRO A 23 11.18 -45.40 -3.56
N ARG A 24 9.86 -45.53 -3.28
CA ARG A 24 8.99 -44.52 -2.65
C ARG A 24 9.45 -44.07 -1.26
N ARG A 25 10.62 -44.51 -0.78
CA ARG A 25 11.21 -44.11 0.50
C ARG A 25 11.86 -42.72 0.49
N ARG A 26 12.39 -42.23 -0.64
CA ARG A 26 13.07 -40.93 -0.68
C ARG A 26 12.13 -39.74 -0.91
N ALA A 27 11.05 -39.94 -1.66
CA ALA A 27 10.08 -38.88 -1.96
C ALA A 27 9.41 -38.34 -0.68
N GLY A 28 9.03 -39.22 0.25
CA GLY A 28 8.43 -38.84 1.54
C GLY A 28 9.35 -37.99 2.41
N TRP A 29 10.66 -38.30 2.41
CA TRP A 29 11.65 -37.55 3.17
C TRP A 29 11.88 -36.14 2.60
N ILE A 30 11.93 -36.02 1.27
CA ILE A 30 12.06 -34.71 0.61
C ILE A 30 10.83 -33.84 0.91
N THR A 31 9.61 -34.38 0.82
CA THR A 31 8.40 -33.63 1.18
C THR A 31 8.37 -33.21 2.65
N ALA A 32 8.83 -34.06 3.57
CA ALA A 32 8.90 -33.72 4.98
C ALA A 32 9.91 -32.58 5.24
N VAL A 33 11.09 -32.62 4.59
CA VAL A 33 12.10 -31.56 4.69
C VAL A 33 11.56 -30.24 4.13
N VAL A 34 10.91 -30.27 2.96
CA VAL A 34 10.32 -29.07 2.33
C VAL A 34 9.22 -28.46 3.19
N LEU A 35 8.32 -29.27 3.76
CA LEU A 35 7.28 -28.78 4.68
C LEU A 35 7.88 -28.16 5.94
N THR A 36 8.91 -28.79 6.51
CA THR A 36 9.59 -28.26 7.70
C THR A 36 10.26 -26.91 7.40
N LEU A 37 10.91 -26.80 6.24
CA LEU A 37 11.55 -25.57 5.80
C LEU A 37 10.52 -24.47 5.51
N ALA A 38 9.39 -24.81 4.89
CA ALA A 38 8.28 -23.89 4.68
C ALA A 38 7.70 -23.37 6.00
N VAL A 39 7.49 -24.25 6.99
CA VAL A 39 7.03 -23.85 8.33
C VAL A 39 8.05 -22.94 9.02
N LEU A 40 9.34 -23.22 8.91
CA LEU A 40 10.39 -22.37 9.46
C LEU A 40 10.45 -21.00 8.78
N LEU A 41 10.28 -20.93 7.46
CA LEU A 41 10.25 -19.66 6.72
C LEU A 41 9.01 -18.84 7.06
N VAL A 42 7.83 -19.48 7.15
CA VAL A 42 6.59 -18.80 7.54
C VAL A 42 6.68 -18.34 8.99
N GLY A 43 7.11 -19.22 9.90
CA GLY A 43 7.28 -18.89 11.32
C GLY A 43 8.32 -17.80 11.54
N GLY A 44 9.46 -17.90 10.86
CA GLY A 44 10.51 -16.88 10.88
C GLY A 44 10.05 -15.56 10.30
N GLY A 45 9.29 -15.58 9.19
CA GLY A 45 8.70 -14.38 8.60
C GLY A 45 7.67 -13.71 9.51
N LEU A 46 6.80 -14.49 10.17
CA LEU A 46 5.82 -13.97 11.13
C LEU A 46 6.49 -13.43 12.39
N ALA A 47 7.51 -14.12 12.91
CA ALA A 47 8.29 -13.66 14.06
C ALA A 47 9.07 -12.38 13.73
N TRP A 48 9.68 -12.31 12.53
CA TRP A 48 10.35 -11.10 12.05
C TRP A 48 9.37 -9.93 11.89
N LEU A 49 8.18 -10.18 11.35
CA LEU A 49 7.12 -9.16 11.22
C LEU A 49 6.66 -8.66 12.60
N ALA A 50 6.53 -9.56 13.59
CA ALA A 50 6.20 -9.19 14.96
C ALA A 50 7.32 -8.36 15.62
N LEU A 51 8.57 -8.80 15.49
CA LEU A 51 9.72 -8.10 16.08
C LEU A 51 10.01 -6.74 15.42
N SER A 52 9.69 -6.60 14.13
CA SER A 52 9.78 -5.33 13.41
C SER A 52 8.70 -4.33 13.85
N ARG A 53 7.60 -4.79 14.46
CA ARG A 53 6.57 -3.90 15.03
C ARG A 53 7.02 -3.31 16.36
N ASP A 54 7.74 -4.09 17.18
CA ASP A 54 8.16 -3.70 18.53
C ASP A 54 9.41 -2.79 18.56
N THR A 55 10.17 -2.73 17.46
CA THR A 55 11.41 -1.93 17.38
C THR A 55 11.21 -0.50 16.86
N THR A 56 9.96 -0.01 16.80
CA THR A 56 9.75 1.41 16.48
C THR A 56 10.22 2.24 17.69
N PRO A 57 11.29 3.05 17.57
CA PRO A 57 11.68 3.92 18.67
C PRO A 57 10.48 4.79 19.04
N THR A 58 10.24 4.92 20.35
CA THR A 58 9.19 5.75 20.95
C THR A 58 9.49 7.21 20.65
N ALA A 59 9.30 7.63 19.39
CA ALA A 59 9.16 9.03 19.05
C ALA A 59 8.00 9.55 19.90
N THR A 60 8.22 10.65 20.60
CA THR A 60 7.17 11.38 21.30
C THR A 60 6.03 11.60 20.29
N VAL A 61 4.95 10.82 20.43
CA VAL A 61 3.83 10.85 19.50
C VAL A 61 3.13 12.20 19.72
N VAL A 62 3.40 13.16 18.84
CA VAL A 62 2.69 14.44 18.85
C VAL A 62 1.28 14.17 18.34
N ALA A 63 0.27 14.70 19.02
CA ALA A 63 -1.10 14.54 18.57
C ALA A 63 -1.27 15.19 17.18
N PRO A 64 -1.92 14.52 16.20
CA PRO A 64 -2.13 15.07 14.86
C PRO A 64 -2.72 16.48 14.84
N ALA A 65 -3.64 16.77 15.75
CA ALA A 65 -4.31 18.07 15.90
C ALA A 65 -3.37 19.21 16.33
N VAL A 66 -2.23 18.89 16.98
CA VAL A 66 -1.20 19.89 17.30
C VAL A 66 -0.42 20.28 16.06
N LEU A 67 -0.16 19.32 15.17
CA LEU A 67 0.61 19.56 13.94
C LEU A 67 -0.22 20.19 12.82
N VAL A 68 -1.51 19.86 12.77
CA VAL A 68 -2.46 20.35 11.78
C VAL A 68 -3.71 20.84 12.52
N PRO A 69 -3.80 22.15 12.83
CA PRO A 69 -4.89 22.70 13.62
C PRO A 69 -6.30 22.40 13.07
N ALA A 70 -6.44 22.28 11.74
CA ALA A 70 -7.71 21.89 11.11
C ALA A 70 -8.28 20.57 11.66
N LEU A 71 -7.42 19.62 12.04
CA LEU A 71 -7.85 18.34 12.62
C LEU A 71 -8.43 18.49 14.05
N ALA A 72 -8.21 19.62 14.72
CA ALA A 72 -8.83 19.94 16.01
C ALA A 72 -10.27 20.47 15.86
N GLU A 73 -10.64 20.94 14.67
CA GLU A 73 -11.94 21.54 14.41
C GLU A 73 -13.05 20.48 14.33
N THR A 74 -14.30 20.88 14.53
CA THR A 74 -15.44 19.97 14.34
C THR A 74 -15.69 19.75 12.86
N GLN A 75 -15.97 18.50 12.47
CA GLN A 75 -16.28 18.16 11.08
C GLN A 75 -17.57 18.85 10.62
N THR A 76 -17.53 19.46 9.45
CA THR A 76 -18.64 20.08 8.75
C THR A 76 -19.09 19.21 7.56
N ALA A 77 -20.13 19.65 6.85
CA ALA A 77 -20.59 18.93 5.64
C ALA A 77 -19.54 18.95 4.51
N ALA A 78 -18.76 20.01 4.37
CA ALA A 78 -17.72 20.12 3.34
C ALA A 78 -16.54 19.18 3.59
N ASP A 79 -16.38 18.72 4.83
CA ASP A 79 -15.31 17.83 5.26
C ASP A 79 -15.62 16.35 5.02
N GLN A 80 -16.87 16.02 4.64
CA GLN A 80 -17.31 14.66 4.40
C GLN A 80 -16.81 14.20 3.03
N VAL A 81 -16.10 13.08 3.03
CA VAL A 81 -15.60 12.43 1.82
C VAL A 81 -16.45 11.21 1.54
N GLU A 82 -16.78 10.97 0.27
CA GLU A 82 -17.51 9.77 -0.14
C GLU A 82 -16.73 8.50 0.23
N ALA A 83 -17.44 7.46 0.66
CA ALA A 83 -16.83 6.22 1.13
C ALA A 83 -15.94 5.57 0.04
N SER A 84 -16.37 5.62 -1.23
CA SER A 84 -15.63 5.13 -2.38
C SER A 84 -14.25 5.81 -2.54
N SER A 85 -14.13 7.10 -2.19
CA SER A 85 -12.86 7.84 -2.22
C SER A 85 -11.98 7.57 -0.99
N LEU A 86 -12.48 6.86 0.01
CA LEU A 86 -11.72 6.44 1.18
C LEU A 86 -11.29 4.98 1.12
N ASP A 87 -11.87 4.19 0.21
CA ASP A 87 -11.58 2.77 0.06
C ASP A 87 -10.09 2.54 -0.20
N GLY A 88 -9.48 1.66 0.60
CA GLY A 88 -8.06 1.33 0.52
C GLY A 88 -7.09 2.42 1.04
N THR A 89 -7.56 3.62 1.38
CA THR A 89 -6.69 4.71 1.86
C THR A 89 -6.26 4.57 3.32
N GLY A 90 -7.07 3.87 4.13
CA GLY A 90 -6.86 3.73 5.58
C GLY A 90 -7.14 4.98 6.41
N ILE A 91 -7.71 6.03 5.80
CA ILE A 91 -8.11 7.28 6.46
C ILE A 91 -9.45 7.07 7.17
N ARG A 92 -9.59 7.61 8.40
CA ARG A 92 -10.87 7.60 9.12
C ARG A 92 -11.78 8.70 8.59
N ALA A 93 -12.95 8.32 8.07
CA ALA A 93 -13.94 9.25 7.51
C ALA A 93 -14.37 10.38 8.47
N SER A 94 -14.47 10.13 9.78
CA SER A 94 -14.84 11.16 10.76
C SER A 94 -13.74 12.19 11.05
N SER A 95 -12.51 11.94 10.57
CA SER A 95 -11.35 12.79 10.81
C SER A 95 -10.95 13.64 9.61
N THR A 96 -11.61 13.47 8.46
CA THR A 96 -11.31 14.25 7.26
C THR A 96 -11.70 15.71 7.46
N ARG A 97 -10.87 16.62 6.97
CA ARG A 97 -11.10 18.07 6.94
C ARG A 97 -10.72 18.58 5.57
N PHE A 98 -11.63 19.28 4.93
CA PHE A 98 -11.40 19.95 3.68
C PHE A 98 -10.42 21.10 3.91
N VAL A 99 -9.45 21.24 3.01
CA VAL A 99 -8.42 22.28 3.14
C VAL A 99 -8.45 23.23 1.95
N ALA A 100 -8.49 22.70 0.73
CA ALA A 100 -8.55 23.50 -0.49
C ALA A 100 -9.00 22.67 -1.70
N ARG A 101 -9.30 23.35 -2.80
CA ARG A 101 -9.28 22.75 -4.14
C ARG A 101 -7.93 23.07 -4.82
N SER A 102 -7.39 22.13 -5.57
CA SER A 102 -6.22 22.30 -6.43
C SER A 102 -6.43 21.58 -7.77
N GLU A 103 -5.41 21.55 -8.62
CA GLU A 103 -5.41 20.78 -9.87
C GLU A 103 -5.60 19.26 -9.64
N LEU A 104 -5.28 18.76 -8.45
CA LEU A 104 -5.52 17.38 -8.04
C LEU A 104 -6.97 17.12 -7.57
N GLY A 105 -7.84 18.13 -7.59
CA GLY A 105 -9.22 18.06 -7.11
C GLY A 105 -9.41 18.60 -5.70
N ALA A 106 -10.35 18.04 -4.96
CA ALA A 106 -10.61 18.43 -3.58
C ALA A 106 -9.56 17.82 -2.65
N ILE A 107 -8.90 18.66 -1.86
CA ILE A 107 -7.81 18.28 -0.96
C ILE A 107 -8.30 18.25 0.48
N TYR A 108 -8.09 17.12 1.12
CA TYR A 108 -8.44 16.86 2.51
C TYR A 108 -7.21 16.48 3.31
N VAL A 109 -7.25 16.80 4.60
CA VAL A 109 -6.36 16.21 5.61
C VAL A 109 -7.18 15.28 6.49
N GLY A 110 -6.57 14.20 6.95
CA GLY A 110 -7.24 13.26 7.83
C GLY A 110 -6.26 12.47 8.69
N THR A 111 -6.80 11.65 9.58
CA THR A 111 -6.01 10.72 10.38
C THR A 111 -6.12 9.29 9.87
N GLY A 112 -4.98 8.64 9.68
CA GLY A 112 -4.93 7.21 9.37
C GLY A 112 -5.25 6.35 10.58
N ALA A 113 -5.62 5.08 10.35
CA ALA A 113 -5.90 4.10 11.41
C ALA A 113 -4.73 3.93 12.41
N GLY A 114 -3.49 4.17 11.99
CA GLY A 114 -2.29 4.14 12.84
C GLY A 114 -1.93 5.49 13.48
N GLY A 115 -2.79 6.51 13.39
CA GLY A 115 -2.53 7.85 13.94
C GLY A 115 -1.65 8.74 13.04
N GLN A 116 -1.39 8.33 11.80
CA GLN A 116 -0.70 9.16 10.81
C GLN A 116 -1.52 10.40 10.45
N VAL A 117 -0.84 11.47 10.05
CA VAL A 117 -1.46 12.58 9.31
C VAL A 117 -1.41 12.24 7.84
N CYS A 118 -2.55 12.29 7.17
CA CYS A 118 -2.68 11.94 5.75
C CYS A 118 -3.21 13.14 4.95
N LEU A 119 -2.65 13.34 3.77
CA LEU A 119 -3.24 14.13 2.69
C LEU A 119 -4.00 13.21 1.75
N LEU A 120 -5.20 13.64 1.36
CA LEU A 120 -6.05 12.96 0.39
C LEU A 120 -6.43 13.95 -0.71
N ALA A 121 -6.21 13.57 -1.96
CA ALA A 121 -6.74 14.27 -3.12
C ALA A 121 -7.88 13.45 -3.72
N VAL A 122 -9.02 14.09 -3.95
CA VAL A 122 -10.20 13.50 -4.60
C VAL A 122 -10.47 14.25 -5.90
N PRO A 123 -9.94 13.76 -7.03
CA PRO A 123 -10.23 14.32 -8.36
C PRO A 123 -11.67 14.01 -8.79
N GLU A 124 -12.22 14.85 -9.67
CA GLU A 124 -13.55 14.63 -10.23
C GLU A 124 -13.49 13.52 -11.30
N GLY A 125 -14.14 12.39 -11.05
CA GLY A 125 -14.24 11.28 -12.01
C GLY A 125 -13.04 10.33 -12.08
N ASP A 126 -12.09 10.44 -11.15
CA ASP A 126 -10.90 9.58 -11.09
C ASP A 126 -10.65 9.07 -9.65
N LEU A 127 -9.68 8.18 -9.49
CA LEU A 127 -9.34 7.57 -8.21
C LEU A 127 -8.65 8.56 -7.27
N SER A 128 -9.03 8.48 -5.99
CA SER A 128 -8.39 9.26 -4.94
C SER A 128 -6.93 8.84 -4.74
N SER A 129 -6.08 9.82 -4.42
CA SER A 129 -4.67 9.59 -4.09
C SER A 129 -4.37 10.03 -2.66
N THR A 130 -3.53 9.28 -1.95
CA THR A 130 -3.23 9.52 -0.54
C THR A 130 -1.73 9.48 -0.23
N SER A 131 -1.29 10.29 0.73
CA SER A 131 0.07 10.30 1.27
C SER A 131 0.00 10.51 2.77
N CYS A 132 0.62 9.62 3.56
CA CYS A 132 0.53 9.63 5.01
C CYS A 132 1.92 9.64 5.65
N VAL A 133 2.08 10.43 6.70
CA VAL A 133 3.31 10.45 7.51
C VAL A 133 2.99 10.24 8.99
N LYS A 134 3.96 9.69 9.73
CA LYS A 134 3.87 9.68 11.19
C LYS A 134 3.92 11.12 11.71
N PRO A 135 3.07 11.50 12.68
CA PRO A 135 3.03 12.86 13.21
C PRO A 135 4.34 13.17 13.92
N LYS A 136 5.10 14.10 13.36
CA LYS A 136 6.34 14.63 13.92
C LYS A 136 6.44 16.11 13.55
N THR A 137 6.83 16.96 14.51
CA THR A 137 7.14 18.37 14.25
C THR A 137 8.19 18.48 13.14
N GLY A 138 8.04 19.45 12.26
CA GLY A 138 8.96 19.61 11.14
C GLY A 138 8.66 18.74 9.92
N SER A 139 7.58 17.96 9.92
CA SER A 139 7.26 17.08 8.78
C SER A 139 6.62 17.85 7.63
N VAL A 140 6.95 17.44 6.42
CA VAL A 140 6.28 17.86 5.19
C VAL A 140 5.64 16.64 4.56
N ILE A 141 4.35 16.72 4.27
CA ILE A 141 3.58 15.66 3.62
C ILE A 141 3.42 16.08 2.18
N VAL A 142 4.02 15.34 1.26
CA VAL A 142 3.89 15.60 -0.18
C VAL A 142 2.99 14.54 -0.79
N LEU A 143 2.00 14.97 -1.56
CA LEU A 143 1.15 14.12 -2.39
C LEU A 143 1.38 14.48 -3.86
N ARG A 144 1.94 13.51 -4.59
CA ARG A 144 2.25 13.59 -6.02
C ARG A 144 1.85 12.27 -6.66
N PRO A 145 0.63 12.17 -7.23
CA PRO A 145 0.16 10.90 -7.80
C PRO A 145 0.97 10.42 -9.00
N VAL A 146 1.55 11.34 -9.76
CA VAL A 146 2.34 11.08 -10.98
C VAL A 146 3.65 11.87 -10.92
N ALA A 147 4.77 11.27 -11.33
CA ALA A 147 6.12 11.84 -11.21
C ALA A 147 6.24 13.29 -11.72
N ASP A 148 5.66 13.58 -12.89
CA ASP A 148 5.68 14.91 -13.53
C ASP A 148 4.34 15.66 -13.43
N GLY A 149 3.39 15.11 -12.66
CA GLY A 149 2.08 15.71 -12.46
C GLY A 149 2.08 16.83 -11.42
N PRO A 150 0.91 17.46 -11.21
CA PRO A 150 0.74 18.44 -10.14
C PRO A 150 0.92 17.77 -8.77
N ALA A 151 1.35 18.56 -7.80
CA ALA A 151 1.60 18.11 -6.44
C ALA A 151 1.06 19.08 -5.41
N VAL A 152 0.70 18.53 -4.24
CA VAL A 152 0.35 19.32 -3.07
C VAL A 152 1.23 18.92 -1.89
N ALA A 153 1.56 19.88 -1.04
CA ALA A 153 2.31 19.65 0.17
C ALA A 153 1.67 20.36 1.37
N LEU A 154 1.62 19.65 2.49
CA LEU A 154 1.26 20.19 3.80
C LEU A 154 2.50 20.26 4.66
N VAL A 155 2.84 21.48 5.08
CA VAL A 155 3.96 21.75 5.97
C VAL A 155 3.40 21.84 7.39
N THR A 156 3.80 20.91 8.25
CA THR A 156 3.43 20.96 9.68
C THR A 156 4.26 22.00 10.42
N GLU A 157 3.85 22.34 11.65
CA GLU A 157 4.59 23.30 12.48
C GLU A 157 6.10 22.97 12.56
N GLY A 158 6.93 23.98 12.34
CA GLY A 158 8.40 23.85 12.32
C GLY A 158 8.97 23.18 11.07
N GLY A 159 8.14 22.85 10.07
CA GLY A 159 8.57 22.25 8.80
C GLY A 159 9.20 23.26 7.86
N GLU A 160 10.14 22.79 7.04
CA GLU A 160 10.71 23.60 5.97
C GLU A 160 9.72 23.67 4.80
N ALA A 161 9.40 24.89 4.38
CA ALA A 161 8.52 25.09 3.24
C ALA A 161 9.20 24.65 1.93
N PRO A 162 8.45 24.06 0.98
CA PRO A 162 8.95 23.85 -0.38
C PRO A 162 9.45 25.15 -1.01
N SER A 163 10.49 25.07 -1.84
CA SER A 163 11.07 26.25 -2.48
C SER A 163 10.18 26.78 -3.60
N ALA A 164 9.99 28.11 -3.63
CA ALA A 164 9.31 28.78 -4.74
C ALA A 164 10.10 28.66 -6.06
N ASP A 165 11.43 28.53 -5.97
CA ASP A 165 12.30 28.32 -7.14
C ASP A 165 12.03 26.96 -7.82
N ASP A 166 11.49 26.00 -7.07
CA ASP A 166 11.05 24.68 -7.58
C ASP A 166 9.59 24.70 -8.09
N GLY A 167 9.00 25.90 -8.28
CA GLY A 167 7.64 26.08 -8.80
C GLY A 167 6.52 25.93 -7.78
N TRP A 168 6.83 25.84 -6.48
CA TRP A 168 5.82 25.74 -5.43
C TRP A 168 5.23 27.10 -5.07
N THR A 169 3.92 27.13 -4.89
CA THR A 169 3.18 28.32 -4.45
C THR A 169 2.36 28.01 -3.19
N GLN A 170 2.42 28.90 -2.20
CA GLN A 170 1.60 28.78 -1.00
C GLN A 170 0.18 29.31 -1.25
N THR A 171 -0.80 28.52 -0.85
CA THR A 171 -2.22 28.87 -0.87
C THR A 171 -2.63 29.58 0.42
N PRO A 172 -3.76 30.32 0.43
CA PRO A 172 -4.26 30.96 1.65
C PRO A 172 -4.57 29.99 2.80
N SER A 173 -4.84 28.72 2.51
CA SER A 173 -5.06 27.68 3.52
C SER A 173 -3.76 27.11 4.10
N GLY A 174 -2.60 27.63 3.69
CA GLY A 174 -1.29 27.16 4.16
C GLY A 174 -0.76 25.91 3.44
N LEU A 175 -1.54 25.32 2.52
CA LEU A 175 -1.06 24.29 1.61
C LEU A 175 -0.12 24.87 0.57
N TRP A 176 0.83 24.06 0.12
CA TRP A 176 1.69 24.38 -1.01
C TRP A 176 1.25 23.56 -2.22
N THR A 177 1.23 24.18 -3.39
CA THR A 177 0.86 23.53 -4.66
C THR A 177 1.99 23.73 -5.67
N ALA A 178 2.34 22.70 -6.41
CA ALA A 178 3.19 22.79 -7.58
C ALA A 178 2.41 22.32 -8.82
N PRO A 179 2.51 23.03 -9.96
CA PRO A 179 1.89 22.60 -11.21
C PRO A 179 2.59 21.34 -11.75
N ALA A 180 2.02 20.75 -12.79
CA ALA A 180 2.72 19.75 -13.60
C ALA A 180 4.01 20.36 -14.20
N ALA A 181 5.08 19.56 -14.26
CA ALA A 181 6.38 19.96 -14.78
C ALA A 181 6.46 19.82 -16.31
#